data_AF-A0A4R9EV94-F1
#
_entry.id   AF-A0A4R9EV94-F1
#
_cell.length_a   1.000
_cell.length_b   1.000
_cell.length_c   1.000
_cell.angle_alpha   90.00
_cell.angle_beta   90.00
_cell.angle_gamma   90.00
#
_symmetry.space_group_name_H-M   'P 1'
#
loop_
_entity.id
_entity.type
_entity.pdbx_description
1 polymer ?
#
loop_
_entity_poly.entity_id
_entity_poly.type
_entity_poly.pdbx_seq_one_letter_code
_entity_poly.pdbx_strand_id
1 'polypeptide(L)'
;MGSDGSRSRARPQDEPVCPTCGRPVGTAIKRRKVLGAYVPVWGPGPCHNPQCEACVDEVAEPVKQQSPEQQSPEQQQPDET
;
A
#
# COMPACT_ATOMS: atom_id res chain seq x y z
N MET A 1 -9.38 -1.93 -44.08
CA MET A 1 -9.47 -3.06 -43.14
C MET A 1 -9.36 -2.51 -41.72
N GLY A 2 -10.45 -2.62 -40.96
CA GLY A 2 -10.60 -2.41 -39.50
C GLY A 2 -9.86 -1.27 -38.81
N SER A 3 -10.50 -0.12 -38.67
CA SER A 3 -10.11 0.91 -37.70
C SER A 3 -10.61 0.58 -36.30
N ASP A 4 -9.86 1.10 -35.31
CA ASP A 4 -10.28 1.49 -33.96
C ASP A 4 -10.67 0.40 -32.95
N GLY A 5 -9.65 -0.18 -32.32
CA GLY A 5 -9.78 -0.89 -31.05
C GLY A 5 -9.80 0.12 -29.90
N SER A 6 -11.01 0.52 -29.52
CA SER A 6 -11.38 1.39 -28.40
C SER A 6 -10.46 1.24 -27.18
N ARG A 7 -9.53 2.19 -26.99
CA ARG A 7 -8.84 2.34 -25.70
C ARG A 7 -9.86 2.90 -24.72
N SER A 8 -10.52 2.03 -23.97
CA SER A 8 -11.37 2.41 -22.85
C SER A 8 -10.56 3.31 -21.92
N ARG A 9 -10.81 4.62 -21.96
CA ARG A 9 -10.27 5.53 -20.96
C ARG A 9 -10.86 5.08 -19.62
N ALA A 10 -9.99 4.83 -18.65
CA ALA A 10 -10.42 4.56 -17.29
C ALA A 10 -11.43 5.65 -16.89
N ARG A 11 -12.63 5.23 -16.49
CA ARG A 11 -13.68 6.12 -16.01
C ARG A 11 -13.07 6.97 -14.87
N PRO A 12 -13.33 8.28 -14.81
CA PRO A 12 -12.96 9.08 -13.64
C PRO A 12 -13.59 8.43 -12.42
N GLN A 13 -12.76 7.88 -11.54
CA GLN A 13 -13.21 7.29 -10.28
C GLN A 13 -13.56 8.46 -9.36
N ASP A 14 -14.69 8.37 -8.65
CA ASP A 14 -15.08 9.35 -7.65
C ASP A 14 -13.93 9.57 -6.65
N GLU A 15 -13.62 10.83 -6.35
CA GLU A 15 -12.56 11.18 -5.41
C GLU A 15 -12.89 10.60 -4.03
N PRO A 16 -12.00 9.79 -3.43
CA PRO A 16 -12.28 9.19 -2.15
C PRO A 16 -12.37 10.27 -1.06
N VAL A 17 -13.29 10.08 -0.11
CA VAL A 17 -13.51 10.99 1.02
C VAL A 17 -13.16 10.32 2.34
N CYS A 18 -12.72 11.12 3.31
CA CYS A 18 -12.53 10.67 4.68
C CYS A 18 -13.89 10.24 5.27
N PRO A 19 -14.03 9.01 5.81
CA PRO A 19 -15.30 8.55 6.36
C PRO A 19 -15.73 9.30 7.63
N THR A 20 -14.81 10.00 8.30
CA THR A 20 -15.07 10.73 9.55
C THR A 20 -15.50 12.18 9.30
N CYS A 21 -14.74 12.92 8.48
CA CYS A 21 -14.99 14.36 8.26
C CYS A 21 -15.54 14.70 6.87
N GLY A 22 -15.67 13.72 5.96
CA GLY A 22 -16.20 13.90 4.61
C GLY A 22 -15.30 14.70 3.66
N ARG A 23 -14.10 15.12 4.09
CA ARG A 23 -13.17 15.87 3.24
C ARG A 23 -12.56 14.97 2.16
N PRO A 24 -12.30 15.51 0.95
CA PRO A 24 -11.61 14.77 -0.09
C PRO A 24 -10.21 14.37 0.39
N VAL A 25 -9.83 13.14 0.10
CA VAL A 25 -8.52 12.58 0.40
C VAL A 25 -7.93 11.98 -0.89
N GLY A 26 -6.62 11.72 -0.89
CA GLY A 26 -5.99 10.98 -1.99
C GLY A 26 -6.47 9.53 -2.05
N THR A 27 -6.10 8.80 -3.11
CA THR A 27 -6.24 7.33 -3.13
C THR A 27 -4.94 6.70 -2.66
N ALA A 28 -5.00 5.75 -1.72
CA ALA A 28 -3.85 4.98 -1.29
C ALA A 28 -3.95 3.52 -1.71
N ILE A 29 -2.79 2.89 -1.94
CA ILE A 29 -2.67 1.45 -2.19
C ILE A 29 -2.17 0.79 -0.91
N LYS A 30 -2.99 -0.09 -0.33
CA LYS A 30 -2.58 -0.95 0.77
C LYS A 30 -2.37 -2.37 0.26
N ARG A 31 -1.29 -3.03 0.68
CA ARG A 31 -1.07 -4.45 0.39
C ARG A 31 -1.61 -5.29 1.55
N ARG A 32 -2.48 -6.25 1.27
CA ARG A 32 -2.94 -7.26 2.23
C ARG A 32 -2.40 -8.62 1.83
N LYS A 33 -1.87 -9.37 2.79
CA LYS A 33 -1.45 -10.75 2.58
C LYS A 33 -2.66 -11.67 2.61
N VAL A 34 -2.85 -12.46 1.55
CA VAL A 34 -3.96 -13.42 1.39
C VAL A 34 -3.37 -14.69 0.80
N LEU A 35 -3.50 -15.82 1.51
CA LEU A 35 -3.02 -17.14 1.05
C LEU A 35 -1.55 -17.14 0.56
N GLY A 36 -0.68 -16.38 1.21
CA GLY A 36 0.74 -16.28 0.84
C GLY A 36 1.07 -15.22 -0.22
N ALA A 37 0.08 -14.65 -0.91
CA ALA A 37 0.27 -13.58 -1.89
C ALA A 37 -0.02 -12.19 -1.29
N TYR A 38 0.61 -11.15 -1.82
CA TYR A 38 0.31 -9.75 -1.48
C TYR A 38 -0.61 -9.13 -2.52
N VAL A 39 -1.85 -8.84 -2.14
CA VAL A 39 -2.87 -8.26 -3.02
C VAL A 39 -2.96 -6.74 -2.78
N PRO A 40 -2.92 -5.90 -3.84
CA PRO A 40 -3.16 -4.48 -3.71
C PRO A 40 -4.65 -4.20 -3.48
N VAL A 41 -4.95 -3.32 -2.55
CA VAL A 41 -6.29 -2.81 -2.24
C VAL A 41 -6.25 -1.29 -2.37
N TRP A 42 -7.12 -0.76 -3.21
CA TRP A 42 -7.31 0.68 -3.40
C TRP A 42 -8.37 1.19 -2.45
N GLY A 43 -8.11 2.29 -1.78
CA GLY A 43 -9.06 2.90 -0.85
C GLY A 43 -8.74 4.36 -0.55
N PRO A 44 -9.53 5.01 0.32
CA PRO A 44 -9.25 6.36 0.77
C PRO A 44 -7.88 6.42 1.44
N GLY A 45 -7.12 7.43 1.07
CA GLY A 45 -5.85 7.77 1.68
C GLY A 45 -6.03 8.32 3.10
N PRO A 46 -4.91 8.52 3.81
CA PRO A 46 -4.93 9.07 5.16
C PRO A 46 -5.52 10.49 5.17
N CYS A 47 -6.18 10.82 6.28
CA CYS A 47 -6.67 12.18 6.50
C CYS A 47 -5.54 13.03 7.10
N HIS A 48 -5.33 14.22 6.54
CA HIS A 48 -4.35 15.20 7.04
C HIS A 48 -5.04 16.44 7.64
N ASN A 49 -6.35 16.35 7.93
CA ASN A 49 -7.07 17.45 8.56
C ASN A 49 -6.83 17.43 10.07
N PRO A 50 -6.11 18.40 10.67
CA PRO A 50 -5.78 18.39 12.09
C PRO A 50 -7.00 18.49 13.02
N GLN A 51 -8.16 18.90 12.49
CA GLN A 51 -9.43 18.93 13.22
C GLN A 51 -10.21 17.61 13.15
N CYS A 52 -9.70 16.63 12.40
CA CYS A 52 -10.34 15.33 12.23
C CYS A 52 -9.79 14.34 13.26
N GLU A 53 -10.67 13.57 13.89
CA GLU A 53 -10.28 12.49 14.81
C GLU A 53 -9.46 11.39 14.12
N ALA A 54 -9.60 11.25 12.79
CA ALA A 54 -8.86 10.31 11.96
C ALA A 54 -7.59 10.92 11.32
N CYS A 55 -7.13 12.09 11.79
CA CYS A 55 -5.91 12.70 11.29
C CYS A 55 -4.71 11.79 11.59
N VAL A 56 -3.89 11.52 10.59
CA VAL A 56 -2.61 10.84 10.78
C VAL A 56 -1.56 11.92 10.96
N ASP A 57 -1.05 12.07 12.18
CA ASP A 57 0.22 12.76 12.41
C ASP A 57 1.31 12.02 11.64
N GLU A 58 2.14 12.72 10.88
CA GLU A 58 3.15 12.14 9.97
C GLU A 58 4.26 11.33 10.67
N VAL A 59 4.11 11.06 11.98
CA VAL A 59 4.96 10.20 12.81
C VAL A 59 4.37 8.78 12.95
N ALA A 60 3.60 8.32 11.96
CA ALA A 60 3.38 6.89 11.77
C ALA A 60 4.58 6.33 11.00
N GLU A 61 5.66 6.07 11.75
CA GLU A 61 6.82 5.27 11.35
C GLU A 61 6.39 4.16 10.36
N PRO A 62 7.12 3.97 9.25
CA PRO A 62 6.81 2.88 8.33
C PRO A 62 6.80 1.59 9.13
N VAL A 63 5.62 0.95 9.21
CA VAL A 63 5.41 -0.36 9.80
C VAL A 63 6.62 -1.20 9.43
N LYS A 64 7.42 -1.55 10.45
CA LYS A 64 8.57 -2.45 10.38
C LYS A 64 8.10 -3.67 9.59
N GLN A 65 8.36 -3.68 8.29
CA GLN A 65 8.14 -4.82 7.43
C GLN A 65 9.21 -5.81 7.89
N GLN A 66 8.88 -6.58 8.91
CA GLN A 66 9.65 -7.74 9.31
C GLN A 66 9.56 -8.73 8.16
N SER A 67 10.45 -8.57 7.19
CA SER A 67 10.86 -9.62 6.28
C SER A 67 11.73 -10.56 7.11
N PRO A 68 11.30 -11.80 7.42
CA PRO A 68 12.14 -12.75 8.12
C PRO A 68 13.11 -13.37 7.10
N GLU A 69 14.10 -12.62 6.64
CA GLU A 69 15.08 -13.15 5.67
C GLU A 69 16.49 -12.56 5.82
N GLN A 70 16.86 -12.12 7.03
CA GLN A 70 18.20 -11.55 7.32
C GLN A 70 18.82 -12.14 8.59
N GLN A 71 18.54 -13.41 8.89
CA GLN A 71 19.32 -14.18 9.88
C GLN A 71 19.66 -15.55 9.29
N SER A 72 20.62 -15.58 8.36
CA SER A 72 21.43 -16.77 8.12
C SER A 72 22.85 -16.45 8.59
N PRO A 73 23.28 -16.93 9.77
CA PRO A 73 24.67 -17.04 10.12
C PRO A 73 25.06 -18.50 9.97
N GLU A 74 25.51 -18.91 8.78
CA GLU A 74 26.24 -20.18 8.66
C GLU A 74 27.47 -19.98 7.77
N GLN A 75 28.38 -19.15 8.28
CA GLN A 75 29.80 -19.27 7.95
C GLN A 75 30.43 -20.27 8.91
N GLN A 76 30.41 -21.55 8.56
CA GLN A 76 31.41 -22.50 9.03
C GLN A 76 31.61 -23.57 7.97
N GLN A 77 32.51 -23.32 7.03
CA GLN A 77 33.19 -24.42 6.35
C GLN A 77 34.17 -25.00 7.36
N PRO A 78 34.06 -26.28 7.77
CA PRO A 78 35.15 -26.93 8.45
C PRO A 78 36.28 -27.18 7.42
N ASP A 79 37.47 -26.81 7.86
CA ASP A 79 38.77 -27.21 7.35
C ASP A 79 38.80 -28.75 7.16
N GLU A 80 39.04 -29.22 5.94
CA GLU A 80 39.37 -30.63 5.69
C GLU A 80 40.56 -30.74 4.72
N THR A 81 41.75 -30.88 5.33
CA THR A 81 42.94 -31.69 4.95
C THR A 81 43.44 -31.69 3.50
#